data_AF-A0A3P1WQ75-F1
#
_entry.id   AF-A0A3P1WQ75-F1
#
_cell.length_a   1.000
_cell.length_b   1.000
_cell.length_c   1.000
_cell.angle_alpha   90.00
_cell.angle_beta   90.00
_cell.angle_gamma   90.00
#
_symmetry.space_group_name_H-M   'P 1'
#
loop_
_entity.id
_entity.type
_entity.pdbx_description
1 polymer ?
#
loop_
_entity_poly.entity_id
_entity_poly.type
_entity_poly.pdbx_seq_one_letter_code
_entity_poly.pdbx_strand_id
1 'polypeptide(L)'
;MPWEKPPRRDPGSTADGEWSSCWVGRECCDLPSKNSSVRASTSLSWRDVPSRAFADLPDGLTAVDADWVRPAEYGQRCRDAVAGRDGLAVILWVHQPHRDAVTVEIDPLLSEATRVVRLWGSSSGDPRDRARVSRKPRAGSLCEVYLGSTFDGAGRTWLTHEQISQGALEALRGDHREHTVGEVFLEGQSPRGVGSPSVLRQ
;
A
#
# COMPACT_ATOMS: atom_id res chain seq x y z
N MET A 1 -47.23 -2.59 -9.14
CA MET A 1 -46.24 -3.02 -8.12
C MET A 1 -45.10 -2.01 -8.15
N PRO A 2 -45.01 -1.07 -7.19
CA PRO A 2 -43.90 -0.13 -7.13
C PRO A 2 -42.66 -0.85 -6.63
N TRP A 3 -41.52 -0.59 -7.27
CA TRP A 3 -40.23 -1.09 -6.87
C TRP A 3 -39.73 -0.28 -5.65
N GLU A 4 -39.33 -0.98 -4.59
CA GLU A 4 -38.78 -0.34 -3.40
C GLU A 4 -37.33 0.12 -3.65
N LYS A 5 -37.03 1.29 -3.12
CA LYS A 5 -35.72 1.95 -3.18
C LYS A 5 -34.78 1.21 -2.23
N PRO A 6 -33.57 0.76 -2.65
CA PRO A 6 -32.64 0.13 -1.72
C PRO A 6 -32.18 1.14 -0.65
N PRO A 7 -31.89 0.68 0.58
CA PRO A 7 -31.54 1.57 1.69
C PRO A 7 -30.26 2.33 1.39
N ARG A 8 -30.24 3.62 1.74
CA ARG A 8 -29.03 4.45 1.73
C ARG A 8 -28.03 3.82 2.69
N ARG A 9 -26.81 3.53 2.21
CA ARG A 9 -25.68 3.23 3.09
C ARG A 9 -25.32 4.45 3.91
N ASP A 10 -25.06 4.23 5.19
CA ASP A 10 -24.60 5.23 6.15
C ASP A 10 -23.27 5.87 5.70
N PRO A 11 -23.12 7.21 5.77
CA PRO A 11 -21.87 7.91 5.51
C PRO A 11 -20.84 7.78 6.65
N GLY A 12 -20.97 6.78 7.53
CA GLY A 12 -20.16 6.62 8.75
C GLY A 12 -19.18 5.45 8.76
N SER A 13 -19.05 4.67 7.69
CA SER A 13 -18.08 3.57 7.64
C SER A 13 -16.69 4.09 7.25
N THR A 14 -15.95 4.62 8.22
CA THR A 14 -14.50 4.75 8.14
C THR A 14 -13.91 3.35 8.05
N ALA A 15 -13.74 2.85 6.83
CA ALA A 15 -12.88 1.69 6.56
C ALA A 15 -11.41 2.13 6.69
N ASP A 16 -11.05 2.65 7.84
CA ASP A 16 -9.66 2.85 8.26
C ASP A 16 -9.18 1.51 8.83
N GLY A 17 -9.04 0.53 7.93
CA GLY A 17 -8.25 -0.66 8.19
C GLY A 17 -6.79 -0.30 8.00
N GLU A 18 -6.23 0.38 9.00
CA GLU A 18 -4.85 0.85 9.07
C GLU A 18 -3.92 -0.36 9.25
N TRP A 19 -3.38 -0.89 8.15
CA TRP A 19 -2.32 -1.91 8.18
C TRP A 19 -0.99 -1.24 7.90
N SER A 20 -0.06 -1.34 8.84
CA SER A 20 1.32 -0.88 8.68
C SER A 20 2.24 -2.03 9.01
N SER A 21 2.91 -2.59 8.01
CA SER A 21 3.95 -3.59 8.19
C SER A 21 5.12 -3.23 7.29
N CYS A 22 6.24 -2.84 7.91
CA CYS A 22 7.51 -2.63 7.22
C CYS A 22 8.16 -3.99 6.99
N TRP A 23 8.33 -4.38 5.73
CA TRP A 23 9.05 -5.59 5.37
C TRP A 23 10.49 -5.22 5.03
N VAL A 24 11.45 -5.74 5.80
CA VAL A 24 12.85 -5.77 5.38
C VAL A 24 13.23 -7.22 5.09
N GLY A 25 13.24 -7.57 3.81
CA GLY A 25 13.61 -8.90 3.34
C GLY A 25 14.88 -8.87 2.51
N ARG A 26 15.75 -9.85 2.74
CA ARG A 26 16.85 -10.21 1.84
C ARG A 26 16.29 -11.22 0.82
N GLU A 27 16.56 -11.01 -0.46
CA GLU A 27 16.35 -11.96 -1.58
C GLU A 27 14.99 -12.71 -1.62
N CYS A 28 14.00 -12.14 -2.31
CA CYS A 28 12.80 -12.86 -2.77
C CYS A 28 13.09 -13.58 -4.10
N CYS A 29 13.89 -14.64 -4.07
CA CYS A 29 13.94 -15.65 -5.14
C CYS A 29 13.53 -16.99 -4.52
N ASP A 30 12.44 -17.55 -5.04
CA ASP A 30 11.85 -18.87 -4.73
C ASP A 30 11.15 -19.06 -3.36
N LEU A 31 9.81 -18.90 -3.35
CA LEU A 31 8.94 -19.51 -2.34
C LEU A 31 7.91 -20.44 -3.01
N PRO A 32 7.83 -21.73 -2.61
CA PRO A 32 6.79 -22.64 -3.09
C PRO A 32 5.46 -22.39 -2.34
N SER A 33 4.38 -22.31 -3.11
CA SER A 33 2.99 -22.25 -2.64
C SER A 33 2.60 -23.52 -1.88
N LYS A 34 2.21 -23.40 -0.60
CA LYS A 34 1.30 -24.35 0.07
C LYS A 34 0.36 -23.67 1.07
N ASN A 35 -0.91 -24.04 0.94
CA ASN A 35 -2.07 -23.65 1.74
C ASN A 35 -1.92 -23.84 3.25
N SER A 36 -2.44 -22.87 4.02
CA SER A 36 -3.00 -23.13 5.35
C SER A 36 -4.13 -22.15 5.67
N SER A 37 -5.32 -22.69 5.93
CA SER A 37 -6.52 -21.98 6.35
C SER A 37 -6.40 -21.47 7.79
N VAL A 38 -6.68 -20.18 8.03
CA VAL A 38 -6.76 -19.60 9.39
C VAL A 38 -8.21 -19.26 9.74
N ARG A 39 -8.67 -19.75 10.90
CA ARG A 39 -9.98 -19.40 11.49
C ARG A 39 -9.90 -18.04 12.19
N ALA A 40 -10.93 -17.20 12.00
CA ALA A 40 -11.08 -15.93 12.71
C ALA A 40 -11.49 -16.17 14.17
N SER A 41 -10.76 -15.56 15.12
CA SER A 41 -11.18 -15.39 16.51
C SER A 41 -11.48 -13.92 16.74
N THR A 42 -12.71 -13.62 17.13
CA THR A 42 -13.18 -12.27 17.44
C THR A 42 -12.81 -11.90 18.89
N SER A 43 -12.40 -10.64 19.10
CA SER A 43 -12.01 -10.00 20.37
C SER A 43 -10.55 -10.14 20.82
N LEU A 44 -9.65 -9.33 20.26
CA LEU A 44 -8.36 -8.97 20.89
C LEU A 44 -8.10 -7.46 20.78
N SER A 45 -7.52 -6.89 21.83
CA SER A 45 -7.09 -5.49 21.87
C SER A 45 -5.85 -5.30 20.98
N TRP A 46 -5.70 -4.13 20.35
CA TRP A 46 -4.58 -3.85 19.43
C TRP A 46 -3.19 -3.96 20.07
N ARG A 47 -3.10 -3.94 21.41
CA ARG A 47 -1.83 -4.10 22.15
C ARG A 47 -1.33 -5.55 22.21
N ASP A 48 -2.19 -6.53 21.94
CA ASP A 48 -1.88 -7.96 22.06
C ASP A 48 -1.57 -8.63 20.70
N VAL A 49 -1.55 -7.84 19.62
CA VAL A 49 -1.45 -8.33 18.23
C VAL A 49 -0.02 -8.64 17.71
N PRO A 50 1.11 -8.11 18.23
CA PRO A 50 2.37 -8.30 17.50
C PRO A 50 2.94 -9.72 17.62
N SER A 51 2.80 -10.40 18.76
CA SER A 51 3.61 -11.60 19.03
C SER A 51 3.24 -12.84 18.22
N ARG A 52 1.99 -12.98 17.77
CA ARG A 52 1.54 -14.16 17.00
C ARG A 52 1.74 -14.03 15.49
N ALA A 53 1.76 -12.81 14.94
CA ALA A 53 1.89 -12.60 13.50
C ALA A 53 3.30 -12.94 12.97
N PHE A 54 4.29 -13.02 13.85
CA PHE A 54 5.70 -13.20 13.48
C PHE A 54 6.27 -14.58 13.82
N ALA A 55 5.50 -15.46 14.48
CA ALA A 55 5.99 -16.76 14.93
C ALA A 55 6.35 -17.71 13.78
N ASP A 56 5.74 -17.51 12.60
CA ASP A 56 5.91 -18.35 11.40
C ASP A 56 6.57 -17.61 10.24
N LEU A 57 7.40 -16.59 10.51
CA LEU A 57 8.15 -15.94 9.44
C LEU A 57 9.18 -16.90 8.83
N PRO A 58 9.24 -17.01 7.48
CA PRO A 58 10.32 -17.70 6.80
C PRO A 58 11.71 -17.27 7.28
N ASP A 59 12.65 -18.21 7.26
CA ASP A 59 14.07 -17.92 7.49
C ASP A 59 14.54 -16.78 6.58
N GLY A 60 15.31 -15.85 7.14
CA GLY A 60 15.81 -14.67 6.42
C GLY A 60 14.89 -13.44 6.49
N LEU A 61 13.68 -13.56 7.04
CA LEU A 61 12.84 -12.41 7.36
C LEU A 61 13.02 -11.96 8.81
N THR A 62 12.89 -10.66 9.06
CA THR A 62 12.95 -10.10 10.40
C THR A 62 11.81 -9.13 10.59
N ALA A 63 10.89 -9.47 11.48
CA ALA A 63 9.87 -8.56 11.94
C ALA A 63 10.51 -7.41 12.70
N VAL A 64 10.15 -6.19 12.33
CA VAL A 64 10.48 -5.00 13.10
C VAL A 64 9.17 -4.44 13.61
N ASP A 65 8.93 -4.60 14.91
CA ASP A 65 7.89 -3.82 15.57
C ASP A 65 8.38 -2.37 15.57
N ALA A 66 7.78 -1.49 14.76
CA ALA A 66 8.19 -0.09 14.66
C ALA A 66 6.97 0.78 14.38
N ASP A 67 6.86 1.87 15.16
CA ASP A 67 5.76 2.81 15.06
C ASP A 67 6.16 4.00 14.17
N TRP A 68 5.58 4.08 12.98
CA TRP A 68 5.86 5.16 12.01
C TRP A 68 5.33 6.53 12.47
N VAL A 69 4.41 6.57 13.45
CA VAL A 69 3.95 7.82 14.08
C VAL A 69 5.08 8.43 14.93
N ARG A 70 6.13 7.65 15.23
CA ARG A 70 7.37 8.03 15.94
C ARG A 70 8.61 7.85 15.04
N PRO A 71 8.83 8.70 14.02
CA PRO A 71 9.81 8.47 12.95
C PRO A 71 11.23 8.17 13.43
N ALA A 72 11.73 8.89 14.44
CA ALA A 72 13.08 8.69 14.96
C ALA A 72 13.26 7.30 15.60
N GLU A 73 12.25 6.83 16.35
CA GLU A 73 12.24 5.48 16.92
C GLU A 73 12.12 4.43 15.81
N TYR A 74 11.25 4.67 14.83
CA TYR A 74 11.12 3.82 13.65
C TYR A 74 12.45 3.63 12.93
N GLY A 75 13.15 4.73 12.61
CA GLY A 75 14.45 4.69 11.94
C GLY A 75 15.50 3.93 12.73
N GLN A 76 15.53 4.12 14.06
CA GLN A 76 16.46 3.38 14.92
C GLN A 76 16.16 1.88 14.91
N ARG A 77 14.91 1.48 15.06
CA ARG A 77 14.53 0.07 15.02
C ARG A 77 14.82 -0.58 13.67
N CYS A 78 14.62 0.16 12.57
CA CYS A 78 15.04 -0.29 11.24
C CYS A 78 16.57 -0.47 11.15
N ARG A 79 17.37 0.49 11.63
CA ARG A 79 18.84 0.38 11.68
C ARG A 79 19.30 -0.86 12.45
N ASP A 80 18.72 -1.09 13.61
CA ASP A 80 19.08 -2.24 14.45
C ASP A 80 18.73 -3.56 13.77
N ALA A 81 17.57 -3.64 13.10
CA ALA A 81 17.12 -4.86 12.42
C ALA A 81 17.95 -5.23 11.18
N VAL A 82 18.51 -4.23 10.49
CA VAL A 82 19.29 -4.44 9.25
C VAL A 82 20.80 -4.40 9.48
N ALA A 83 21.25 -4.19 10.72
CA ALA A 83 22.66 -4.14 11.06
C ALA A 83 23.39 -5.41 10.57
N GLY A 84 24.47 -5.22 9.80
CA GLY A 84 25.25 -6.31 9.22
C GLY A 84 24.58 -7.04 8.04
N ARG A 85 23.56 -6.44 7.43
CA ARG A 85 22.87 -7.00 6.26
C ARG A 85 23.12 -6.16 5.02
N ASP A 86 23.57 -6.84 3.95
CA ASP A 86 23.74 -6.26 2.62
C ASP A 86 22.48 -6.45 1.79
N GLY A 87 22.19 -5.47 0.93
CA GLY A 87 21.06 -5.49 0.03
C GLY A 87 19.75 -5.13 0.73
N LEU A 88 19.29 -3.90 0.51
CA LEU A 88 18.01 -3.45 1.03
C LEU A 88 17.04 -3.22 -0.13
N ALA A 89 15.89 -3.86 -0.05
CA ALA A 89 14.69 -3.47 -0.76
C ALA A 89 13.76 -2.84 0.26
N VAL A 90 13.13 -1.71 -0.07
CA VAL A 90 12.24 -0.99 0.84
C VAL A 90 10.89 -0.80 0.18
N ILE A 91 9.83 -1.26 0.84
CA ILE A 91 8.45 -0.91 0.50
C ILE A 91 7.91 0.03 1.58
N LEU A 92 7.45 1.21 1.19
CA LEU A 92 6.92 2.24 2.07
C LEU A 92 5.46 2.52 1.73
N TRP A 93 4.58 2.26 2.68
CA TRP A 93 3.20 2.71 2.61
C TRP A 93 2.86 3.49 3.88
N VAL A 94 3.33 4.74 3.92
CA VAL A 94 3.17 5.63 5.08
C VAL A 94 2.28 6.81 4.70
N HIS A 95 1.34 7.15 5.57
CA HIS A 95 0.41 8.25 5.37
C HIS A 95 1.02 9.59 5.84
N GLN A 96 0.48 10.70 5.32
CA GLN A 96 0.75 12.02 5.90
C GLN A 96 0.09 12.11 7.29
N PRO A 97 0.65 12.86 8.25
CA PRO A 97 1.79 13.78 8.10
C PRO A 97 3.19 13.14 8.23
N HIS A 98 3.29 11.83 8.49
CA HIS A 98 4.54 11.21 8.97
C HIS A 98 5.49 10.73 7.86
N ARG A 99 4.97 10.55 6.63
CA ARG A 99 5.73 10.03 5.48
C ARG A 99 7.11 10.66 5.28
N ASP A 100 7.18 11.98 5.27
CA ASP A 100 8.42 12.68 4.94
C ASP A 100 9.44 12.54 6.07
N ALA A 101 8.99 12.56 7.33
CA ALA A 101 9.84 12.31 8.49
C ALA A 101 10.35 10.86 8.50
N VAL A 102 9.51 9.87 8.20
CA VAL A 102 9.94 8.48 8.05
C VAL A 102 10.95 8.33 6.92
N THR A 103 10.74 9.02 5.79
CA THR A 103 11.68 9.00 4.66
C THR A 103 13.05 9.56 5.03
N VAL A 104 13.11 10.61 5.87
CA VAL A 104 14.38 11.13 6.42
C VAL A 104 15.10 10.09 7.26
N GLU A 105 14.36 9.36 8.09
CA GLU A 105 14.94 8.43 9.06
C GLU A 105 15.47 7.14 8.44
N ILE A 106 14.91 6.71 7.32
CA ILE A 106 15.39 5.55 6.56
C ILE A 106 16.48 5.89 5.54
N ASP A 107 16.63 7.15 5.13
CA ASP A 107 17.63 7.55 4.11
C ASP A 107 19.05 7.01 4.39
N PRO A 108 19.56 7.03 5.64
CA PRO A 108 20.87 6.47 5.95
C PRO A 108 21.01 4.97 5.71
N LEU A 109 19.89 4.26 5.57
CA LEU A 109 19.84 2.82 5.27
C LEU A 109 19.89 2.54 3.77
N LEU A 110 19.67 3.54 2.93
CA LEU A 110 19.56 3.39 1.50
C LEU A 110 20.94 3.52 0.84
N SER A 111 21.18 2.67 -0.15
CA SER A 111 22.33 2.72 -1.05
C SER A 111 21.88 2.92 -2.49
N GLU A 112 22.78 3.22 -3.42
CA GLU A 112 22.46 3.32 -4.85
C GLU A 112 21.88 2.02 -5.43
N ALA A 113 22.24 0.87 -4.85
CA ALA A 113 21.71 -0.44 -5.23
C ALA A 113 20.32 -0.72 -4.62
N THR A 114 19.84 0.11 -3.70
CA THR A 114 18.57 -0.11 -3.00
C THR A 114 17.40 0.17 -3.92
N ARG A 115 16.45 -0.76 -3.97
CA ARG A 115 15.15 -0.53 -4.63
C ARG A 115 14.17 0.02 -3.61
N VAL A 116 13.62 1.21 -3.89
CA VAL A 116 12.61 1.84 -3.03
C VAL A 116 11.28 1.88 -3.75
N VAL A 117 10.24 1.31 -3.14
CA VAL A 117 8.87 1.29 -3.65
C VAL A 117 7.99 2.06 -2.67
N ARG A 118 7.31 3.11 -3.12
CA ARG A 118 6.43 3.95 -2.30
C ARG A 118 5.00 3.87 -2.78
N LEU A 119 4.07 3.54 -1.89
CA LEU A 119 2.67 3.36 -2.22
C LEU A 119 1.84 4.60 -1.90
N TRP A 120 0.92 4.93 -2.81
CA TRP A 120 0.05 6.10 -2.74
C TRP A 120 -1.41 5.71 -2.92
N GLY A 121 -2.21 5.76 -1.86
CA GLY A 121 -3.65 5.50 -1.91
C GLY A 121 -4.45 6.67 -2.48
N SER A 122 -5.45 6.44 -3.34
CA SER A 122 -6.28 7.46 -4.01
C SER A 122 -7.43 8.06 -3.18
N SER A 123 -7.44 7.90 -1.86
CA SER A 123 -8.59 8.19 -0.97
C SER A 123 -9.18 9.61 -1.03
N SER A 124 -8.48 10.60 -1.59
CA SER A 124 -8.95 11.99 -1.65
C SER A 124 -8.51 12.77 -2.90
N GLY A 125 -8.18 12.10 -4.01
CA GLY A 125 -7.70 12.75 -5.25
C GLY A 125 -6.57 11.98 -5.95
N ASP A 126 -5.97 12.56 -7.00
CA ASP A 126 -4.87 11.91 -7.73
C ASP A 126 -3.69 11.66 -6.78
N PRO A 127 -3.32 10.39 -6.52
CA PRO A 127 -2.17 10.08 -5.67
C PRO A 127 -0.85 10.69 -6.20
N ARG A 128 -0.75 10.99 -7.50
CA ARG A 128 0.43 11.61 -8.11
C ARG A 128 0.72 13.01 -7.59
N ASP A 129 -0.30 13.79 -7.27
CA ASP A 129 -0.09 15.16 -6.80
C ASP A 129 0.57 15.19 -5.43
N ARG A 130 0.17 14.25 -4.56
CA ARG A 130 0.84 14.04 -3.27
C ARG A 130 2.26 13.51 -3.46
N ALA A 131 2.49 12.63 -4.43
CA ALA A 131 3.83 12.12 -4.71
C ALA A 131 4.78 13.22 -5.20
N ARG A 132 4.30 14.13 -6.05
CA ARG A 132 5.07 15.26 -6.59
C ARG A 132 5.63 16.19 -5.51
N VAL A 133 4.84 16.46 -4.46
CA VAL A 133 5.23 17.41 -3.40
C VAL A 133 5.89 16.75 -2.20
N SER A 134 5.84 15.42 -2.08
CA SER A 134 6.45 14.72 -0.95
C SER A 134 7.95 14.59 -1.12
N ARG A 135 8.67 14.53 -0.01
CA ARG A 135 10.11 14.29 0.00
C ARG A 135 10.44 12.97 -0.70
N LYS A 136 11.48 12.97 -1.54
CA LYS A 136 12.03 11.74 -2.15
C LYS A 136 13.18 11.18 -1.29
N PRO A 137 13.42 9.87 -1.30
CA PRO A 137 14.64 9.30 -0.73
C PRO A 137 15.89 9.84 -1.42
N ARG A 138 17.00 9.91 -0.70
CA ARG A 138 18.26 10.49 -1.21
C ARG A 138 19.09 9.53 -2.06
N ALA A 139 18.90 8.23 -1.90
CA ALA A 139 19.62 7.19 -2.62
C ALA A 139 18.67 6.08 -3.07
N GLY A 140 19.13 5.29 -4.05
CA GLY A 140 18.42 4.13 -4.56
C GLY A 140 17.48 4.42 -5.74
N SER A 141 17.03 3.35 -6.37
CA SER A 141 16.09 3.39 -7.48
C SER A 141 14.66 3.47 -6.97
N LEU A 142 14.06 4.65 -7.06
CA LEU A 142 12.69 4.89 -6.62
C LEU A 142 11.63 4.47 -7.65
N CYS A 143 10.61 3.77 -7.17
CA CYS A 143 9.34 3.53 -7.85
C CYS A 143 8.17 4.08 -7.03
N GLU A 144 7.36 4.93 -7.65
CA GLU A 144 6.11 5.42 -7.09
C GLU A 144 4.95 4.52 -7.57
N VAL A 145 4.26 3.86 -6.64
CA VAL A 145 3.13 2.97 -6.88
C VAL A 145 1.83 3.70 -6.57
N TYR A 146 1.05 3.99 -7.60
CA TYR A 146 -0.23 4.67 -7.48
C TYR A 146 -1.37 3.66 -7.39
N LEU A 147 -2.08 3.66 -6.25
CA LEU A 147 -3.19 2.76 -5.99
C LEU A 147 -4.51 3.43 -6.37
N GLY A 148 -5.18 2.84 -7.35
CA GLY A 148 -6.47 3.26 -7.86
C GLY A 148 -7.64 2.46 -7.31
N SER A 149 -8.60 2.22 -8.18
CA SER A 149 -9.77 1.38 -7.96
C SER A 149 -9.99 0.48 -9.18
N THR A 150 -10.71 -0.62 -9.03
CA THR A 150 -11.16 -1.43 -10.17
C THR A 150 -12.58 -1.07 -10.55
N PHE A 151 -12.92 -1.15 -11.83
CA PHE A 151 -14.30 -1.07 -12.30
C PHE A 151 -14.82 -2.47 -12.59
N ASP A 152 -15.74 -2.97 -11.76
CA ASP A 152 -16.60 -4.07 -12.15
C ASP A 152 -17.89 -3.48 -12.75
N GLY A 153 -18.62 -4.20 -13.59
CA GLY A 153 -19.80 -3.63 -14.27
C GLY A 153 -20.88 -3.02 -13.34
N ALA A 154 -20.78 -3.20 -12.02
CA ALA A 154 -21.64 -2.59 -11.01
C ALA A 154 -21.09 -1.28 -10.41
N GLY A 155 -19.83 -0.94 -10.66
CA GLY A 155 -19.22 0.32 -10.25
C GLY A 155 -17.74 0.18 -9.89
N ARG A 156 -17.27 1.16 -9.11
CA ARG A 156 -15.89 1.13 -8.61
C ARG A 156 -15.80 0.41 -7.28
N THR A 157 -14.81 -0.45 -7.21
CA THR A 157 -14.47 -1.22 -6.02
C THR A 157 -13.02 -0.91 -5.64
N TRP A 158 -12.78 -0.79 -4.33
CA TRP A 158 -11.43 -0.62 -3.81
C TRP A 158 -10.57 -1.83 -4.12
N LEU A 159 -9.26 -1.60 -4.28
CA LEU A 159 -8.31 -2.69 -4.41
C LEU A 159 -8.32 -3.55 -3.15
N THR A 160 -8.28 -4.86 -3.36
CA THR A 160 -8.07 -5.84 -2.29
C THR A 160 -6.63 -5.77 -1.77
N HIS A 161 -6.41 -6.28 -0.56
CA HIS A 161 -5.06 -6.43 -0.01
C HIS A 161 -4.14 -7.23 -0.95
N GLU A 162 -4.65 -8.31 -1.54
CA GLU A 162 -3.91 -9.14 -2.50
C GLU A 162 -3.46 -8.33 -3.72
N GLN A 163 -4.35 -7.52 -4.31
CA GLN A 163 -4.01 -6.68 -5.45
C GLN A 163 -2.96 -5.62 -5.10
N ILE A 164 -3.09 -5.00 -3.92
CA ILE A 164 -2.12 -3.99 -3.45
C ILE A 164 -0.75 -4.64 -3.21
N SER A 165 -0.71 -5.76 -2.50
CA SER A 165 0.51 -6.52 -2.21
C SER A 165 1.19 -7.01 -3.49
N GLN A 166 0.42 -7.58 -4.42
CA GLN A 166 0.92 -8.05 -5.70
C GLN A 166 1.54 -6.90 -6.51
N GLY A 167 0.83 -5.77 -6.64
CA GLY A 167 1.36 -4.60 -7.34
C GLY A 167 2.61 -4.00 -6.69
N ALA A 168 2.72 -4.03 -5.36
CA ALA A 168 3.93 -3.61 -4.66
C ALA A 168 5.12 -4.54 -4.96
N LEU A 169 4.89 -5.85 -5.00
CA LEU A 169 5.92 -6.84 -5.33
C LEU A 169 6.34 -6.78 -6.81
N GLU A 170 5.40 -6.54 -7.72
CA GLU A 170 5.70 -6.29 -9.13
C GLU A 170 6.56 -5.04 -9.31
N ALA A 171 6.23 -3.95 -8.61
CA ALA A 171 7.03 -2.73 -8.60
C ALA A 171 8.44 -2.94 -8.03
N LEU A 172 8.55 -3.78 -7.01
CA LEU A 172 9.83 -4.13 -6.41
C LEU A 172 10.73 -4.92 -7.37
N ARG A 173 10.16 -5.86 -8.12
CA ARG A 173 10.90 -6.70 -9.09
C ARG A 173 11.21 -5.97 -10.40
N GLY A 174 10.38 -4.99 -10.78
CA GLY A 174 10.57 -4.21 -11.99
C GLY A 174 11.61 -3.09 -11.85
N ASP A 175 11.95 -2.48 -12.98
CA ASP A 175 12.89 -1.36 -13.11
C ASP A 175 12.19 0.00 -13.38
N HIS A 176 10.86 0.01 -13.45
CA HIS A 176 10.07 1.19 -13.76
C HIS A 176 10.06 2.21 -12.62
N ARG A 177 9.98 3.49 -12.96
CA ARG A 177 9.91 4.60 -11.99
C ARG A 177 8.50 4.84 -11.45
N GLU A 178 7.49 4.36 -12.16
CA GLU A 178 6.10 4.48 -11.77
C GLU A 178 5.35 3.20 -12.09
N HIS A 179 4.48 2.79 -11.17
CA HIS A 179 3.58 1.66 -11.32
C HIS A 179 2.16 2.09 -10.95
N THR A 180 1.15 1.58 -11.63
CA THR A 180 -0.24 1.87 -11.28
C THR A 180 -0.97 0.56 -11.07
N VAL A 181 -1.64 0.43 -9.93
CA VAL A 181 -2.50 -0.71 -9.61
C VAL A 181 -3.95 -0.25 -9.73
N GLY A 182 -4.72 -0.87 -10.62
CA GLY A 182 -6.07 -0.43 -10.95
C GLY A 182 -6.10 0.87 -11.76
N GLU A 183 -7.23 1.59 -11.69
CA GLU A 183 -7.45 2.85 -12.38
C GLU A 183 -7.40 4.04 -11.42
N VAL A 184 -6.60 5.04 -11.79
CA VAL A 184 -6.41 6.29 -11.05
C VAL A 184 -7.01 7.45 -11.82
N PHE A 185 -7.73 8.32 -11.13
CA PHE A 185 -8.41 9.46 -11.75
C PHE A 185 -7.46 10.62 -11.94
N LEU A 186 -7.44 11.13 -13.17
CA LEU A 186 -6.97 12.47 -13.46
C LEU A 186 -8.19 13.38 -13.32
N GLU A 187 -8.11 14.35 -12.41
CA GLU A 187 -9.11 15.42 -12.32
C GLU A 187 -9.30 16.03 -13.72
N GLY A 188 -10.53 15.99 -14.24
CA GLY A 188 -10.88 16.49 -15.58
C GLY A 188 -11.22 15.43 -16.62
N GLN A 189 -10.93 14.14 -16.39
CA GLN A 189 -11.46 13.05 -17.23
C GLN A 189 -12.77 12.54 -16.66
N SER A 190 -13.87 13.22 -17.01
CA SER A 190 -15.21 12.65 -16.84
C SER A 190 -15.28 11.36 -17.65
N PRO A 191 -15.70 10.21 -17.08
CA PRO A 191 -15.87 8.99 -17.86
C PRO A 191 -16.85 9.33 -18.97
N ARG A 192 -16.42 9.21 -20.24
CA ARG A 192 -17.24 9.55 -21.40
C ARG A 192 -18.61 8.92 -21.19
N GLY A 193 -19.61 9.77 -21.05
CA GLY A 193 -20.97 9.38 -20.77
C GLY A 193 -21.41 8.29 -21.73
N VAL A 194 -21.92 7.21 -21.17
CA VAL A 194 -22.77 6.27 -21.89
C VAL A 194 -23.85 7.12 -22.57
N GLY A 195 -23.82 7.17 -23.90
CA GLY A 195 -24.73 7.98 -24.70
C GLY A 195 -26.16 7.70 -24.27
N SER A 196 -26.87 8.75 -23.84
CA SER A 196 -28.33 8.67 -23.74
C SER A 196 -28.87 8.29 -25.12
N PRO A 197 -29.69 7.23 -25.25
CA PRO A 197 -30.33 6.94 -26.53
C PRO A 197 -31.26 8.11 -26.84
N SER A 198 -31.00 8.79 -27.95
CA SER A 198 -31.90 9.78 -28.52
C SER A 198 -33.29 9.16 -28.71
N VAL A 199 -34.24 9.57 -27.88
CA VAL A 199 -35.65 9.27 -28.08
C VAL A 199 -36.10 10.08 -29.29
N LEU A 200 -36.16 9.41 -30.45
CA LEU A 200 -36.86 9.92 -31.63
C LEU A 200 -38.35 10.00 -31.27
N ARG A 201 -38.88 11.21 -31.09
CA ARG A 201 -40.32 11.44 -31.13
C ARG A 201 -40.72 11.59 -32.60
N GLN A 202 -41.57 10.69 -33.08
CA GLN A 202 -42.42 10.91 -34.25
C GLN A 202 -43.70 11.62 -33.80
#